data_AF-A0A519FBD9-F1
#
_entry.id   AF-A0A519FBD9-F1
#
_cell.length_a   1.000
_cell.length_b   1.000
_cell.length_c   1.000
_cell.angle_alpha   90.00
_cell.angle_beta   90.00
_cell.angle_gamma   90.00
#
_symmetry.space_group_name_H-M   'P 1'
#
loop_
_entity.id
_entity.type
_entity.pdbx_description
1 polymer ?
#
loop_
_entity_poly.entity_id
_entity_poly.type
_entity_poly.pdbx_seq_one_letter_code
_entity_poly.pdbx_strand_id
1 'polypeptide(L)'
;MVPVPSTALQATVDFLAYRGADFATAPDDMPLLALIADTVRPMSYPALHKSFKRFLKRALVRTDLPSDVRRDAESAAAHWLRHTHATRAVERGVGADVLQANLGHADPRTTAAYFKTQLDRRAAEMERVYGESSPSGRAR
;
A
#
# COMPACT_ATOMS: atom_id res chain seq x y z
N MET A 1 -8.28 -1.80 -16.57
CA MET A 1 -6.89 -2.30 -16.67
C MET A 1 -6.06 -1.51 -15.66
N VAL A 2 -5.21 -2.16 -14.86
CA VAL A 2 -4.35 -1.48 -13.87
C VAL A 2 -2.89 -1.67 -14.29
N PRO A 3 -2.15 -0.61 -14.64
CA PRO A 3 -0.73 -0.72 -14.93
C PRO A 3 0.03 -1.10 -13.66
N VAL A 4 0.96 -2.04 -13.78
CA VAL A 4 1.80 -2.52 -12.68
C VAL A 4 3.27 -2.23 -12.94
N PRO A 5 4.06 -1.89 -11.90
CA PRO A 5 5.50 -1.74 -12.06
C PRO A 5 6.16 -3.08 -12.41
N SER A 6 7.29 -3.02 -13.11
CA SER A 6 8.06 -4.21 -13.50
C SER A 6 8.44 -5.11 -12.32
N THR A 7 8.64 -4.53 -11.13
CA THR A 7 8.92 -5.29 -9.91
C THR A 7 7.74 -6.14 -9.45
N ALA A 8 6.50 -5.65 -9.60
CA ALA A 8 5.30 -6.42 -9.30
C ALA A 8 5.09 -7.53 -10.34
N LEU A 9 5.33 -7.22 -11.62
CA LEU A 9 5.31 -8.22 -12.69
C LEU A 9 6.34 -9.33 -12.44
N GLN A 10 7.58 -8.96 -12.09
CA GLN A 10 8.63 -9.93 -11.78
C GLN A 10 8.25 -10.82 -10.59
N ALA A 11 7.68 -10.24 -9.52
CA ALA A 11 7.18 -11.03 -8.39
C ALA A 11 6.09 -12.03 -8.80
N THR A 12 5.25 -11.67 -9.78
CA THR A 12 4.27 -12.60 -10.36
C THR A 12 4.95 -13.71 -11.16
N VAL A 13 5.94 -13.37 -12.00
CA VAL A 13 6.74 -14.35 -12.76
C VAL A 13 7.39 -15.35 -11.80
N ASP A 14 8.08 -14.86 -10.77
CA ASP A 14 8.76 -15.70 -9.78
C ASP A 14 7.76 -16.60 -9.03
N PHE A 15 6.57 -16.08 -8.72
CA PHE A 15 5.52 -16.86 -8.05
C PHE A 15 4.95 -17.98 -8.93
N LEU A 16 4.75 -17.73 -10.22
CA LEU A 16 4.30 -18.78 -11.15
C LEU A 16 5.41 -19.82 -11.39
N ALA A 17 6.66 -19.38 -11.53
CA ALA A 17 7.80 -20.28 -11.66
C ALA A 17 7.94 -21.20 -10.43
N TYR A 18 7.74 -20.66 -9.22
CA TYR A 18 7.68 -21.45 -7.99
C TYR A 18 6.56 -22.52 -8.00
N ARG A 19 5.47 -22.25 -8.72
CA ARG A 19 4.35 -23.19 -8.93
C ARG A 19 4.56 -24.13 -10.13
N GLY A 20 5.71 -24.07 -10.80
CA GLY A 20 6.03 -24.89 -11.96
C GLY A 20 5.39 -24.40 -13.26
N ALA A 21 4.98 -23.14 -13.33
CA ALA A 21 4.40 -22.53 -14.53
C ALA A 21 5.26 -21.36 -15.04
N ASP A 22 5.36 -21.24 -16.36
CA ASP A 22 5.93 -20.06 -17.01
C ASP A 22 4.82 -19.02 -17.22
N PHE A 23 5.06 -17.77 -16.80
CA PHE A 23 4.11 -16.67 -16.97
C PHE A 23 3.72 -16.45 -18.43
N ALA A 24 4.64 -16.64 -19.38
CA ALA A 24 4.38 -16.39 -20.79
C ALA A 24 3.50 -17.47 -21.44
N THR A 25 3.44 -18.67 -20.86
CA THR A 25 2.74 -19.83 -21.44
C THR A 25 1.71 -20.46 -20.50
N ALA A 26 1.46 -19.84 -19.34
CA ALA A 26 0.49 -20.32 -18.37
C ALA A 26 -0.92 -20.31 -18.99
N PRO A 27 -1.77 -21.32 -18.72
CA PRO A 27 -3.16 -21.31 -19.16
C PRO A 27 -3.93 -20.09 -18.65
N ASP A 28 -4.82 -19.54 -19.47
CA ASP A 28 -5.62 -18.35 -19.12
C ASP A 28 -6.53 -18.55 -17.90
N ASP A 29 -6.92 -19.79 -17.63
CA ASP A 29 -7.76 -20.17 -16.48
C ASP A 29 -6.94 -20.50 -15.22
N MET A 30 -5.60 -20.48 -15.30
CA MET A 30 -4.74 -20.72 -14.16
C MET A 30 -4.93 -19.60 -13.12
N PRO A 31 -5.26 -19.93 -11.86
CA PRO A 31 -5.45 -18.91 -10.85
C PRO A 31 -4.12 -18.21 -10.55
N LEU A 32 -4.11 -16.89 -10.61
CA LEU A 32 -2.94 -16.08 -10.26
C LEU A 32 -2.47 -16.34 -8.83
N LEU A 33 -3.40 -16.50 -7.89
CA LEU A 33 -3.13 -16.86 -6.50
C LEU A 33 -3.73 -18.23 -6.19
N ALA A 34 -2.87 -19.17 -5.79
CA ALA A 34 -3.27 -20.52 -5.38
C ALA A 34 -2.77 -20.86 -3.97
N LEU A 35 -3.32 -21.93 -3.41
CA LEU A 35 -2.86 -22.42 -2.11
C LEU A 35 -1.42 -22.94 -2.21
N ILE A 36 -0.64 -22.76 -1.14
CA ILE A 36 0.76 -23.24 -1.11
C ILE A 36 0.82 -24.78 -1.17
N ALA A 37 -0.15 -25.45 -0.52
CA ALA A 37 -0.21 -26.91 -0.47
C ALA A 37 -0.88 -27.53 -1.72
N ASP A 38 -1.60 -26.72 -2.49
CA ASP A 38 -2.34 -27.14 -3.68
C ASP A 38 -2.25 -26.00 -4.71
N THR A 39 -1.23 -26.10 -5.57
CA THR A 39 -0.80 -25.03 -6.46
C THR A 39 -1.74 -24.85 -7.66
N VAL A 40 -2.78 -25.67 -7.82
CA VAL A 40 -3.79 -25.51 -8.87
C VAL A 40 -5.10 -24.96 -8.33
N ARG A 41 -5.36 -25.08 -7.02
CA ARG A 41 -6.58 -24.59 -6.40
C ARG A 41 -6.54 -23.08 -6.13
N PRO A 42 -7.53 -22.31 -6.62
CA PRO A 42 -7.61 -20.87 -6.35
C PRO A 42 -7.64 -20.56 -4.85
N MET A 43 -6.92 -19.52 -4.45
CA MET A 43 -6.97 -19.02 -3.08
C MET A 43 -8.26 -18.24 -2.85
N SER A 44 -9.02 -18.61 -1.82
CA SER A 44 -10.19 -17.83 -1.40
C SER A 44 -9.78 -16.54 -0.69
N TYR A 45 -10.65 -15.54 -0.67
CA TYR A 45 -10.39 -14.29 0.05
C TYR A 45 -10.12 -14.51 1.56
N PRO A 46 -10.87 -15.36 2.30
CA PRO A 46 -10.53 -15.67 3.69
C PRO A 46 -9.15 -16.33 3.86
N ALA A 47 -8.76 -17.22 2.94
CA ALA A 47 -7.45 -17.85 2.96
C ALA A 47 -6.34 -16.81 2.73
N LEU A 48 -6.52 -15.90 1.77
CA LEU A 48 -5.59 -14.79 1.51
C LEU A 48 -5.46 -13.89 2.74
N HIS A 49 -6.59 -13.49 3.33
CA HIS A 49 -6.60 -12.66 4.53
C HIS A 49 -5.85 -13.32 5.68
N LYS A 50 -6.12 -14.60 5.97
CA LYS A 50 -5.44 -15.36 7.03
C LYS A 50 -3.93 -15.50 6.77
N SER A 51 -3.55 -15.80 5.53
CA SER A 51 -2.15 -15.88 5.09
C SER A 51 -1.43 -14.55 5.27
N PHE A 52 -2.05 -13.44 4.86
CA PHE A 52 -1.52 -12.10 5.03
C PHE A 52 -1.34 -11.72 6.50
N LYS A 53 -2.35 -11.96 7.37
CA LYS A 53 -2.25 -11.69 8.81
C LYS A 53 -1.14 -12.50 9.48
N ARG A 54 -0.97 -13.77 9.08
CA ARG A 54 0.13 -14.62 9.58
C ARG A 54 1.48 -14.09 9.13
N PHE A 55 1.62 -13.69 7.87
CA PHE A 55 2.83 -13.04 7.35
C PHE A 55 3.16 -11.78 8.15
N LEU A 56 2.18 -10.88 8.31
CA LEU A 56 2.35 -9.62 9.02
C LEU A 56 2.80 -9.83 10.47
N LYS A 57 2.14 -10.74 11.21
CA LYS A 57 2.54 -11.08 12.58
C LYS A 57 4.00 -11.55 12.66
N ARG A 58 4.42 -12.41 11.72
CA ARG A 58 5.81 -12.90 11.66
C ARG A 58 6.79 -11.79 11.31
N ALA A 59 6.43 -10.89 10.39
CA ALA A 59 7.26 -9.76 10.01
C ALA A 59 7.44 -8.80 11.18
N LEU A 60 6.35 -8.47 11.88
CA LEU A 60 6.37 -7.53 13.01
C LEU A 60 7.28 -8.02 14.14
N VAL A 61 7.25 -9.31 14.49
CA VAL A 61 8.16 -9.90 15.51
C VAL A 61 9.65 -9.64 15.21
N ARG A 62 10.02 -9.42 13.94
CA ARG A 62 11.40 -9.14 13.51
C ARG A 62 11.75 -7.65 13.43
N THR A 63 10.90 -6.77 13.96
CA THR A 63 11.11 -5.33 13.97
C THR A 63 11.35 -4.83 15.40
N ASP A 64 12.05 -3.71 15.54
CA ASP A 64 12.25 -3.00 16.81
C ASP A 64 11.17 -1.94 17.06
N LEU A 65 9.96 -2.14 16.50
CA LEU A 65 8.85 -1.20 16.68
C LEU A 65 8.42 -1.13 18.16
N PRO A 66 8.09 0.08 18.66
CA PRO A 66 7.42 0.27 19.93
C PRO A 66 6.17 -0.61 20.08
N SER A 67 5.83 -0.98 21.32
CA SER A 67 4.79 -1.98 21.59
C SER A 67 3.38 -1.51 21.20
N ASP A 68 3.10 -0.22 21.33
CA ASP A 68 1.89 0.46 20.88
C ASP A 68 1.79 0.45 19.34
N VAL A 69 2.85 0.90 18.65
CA VAL A 69 2.90 0.92 17.18
C VAL A 69 2.76 -0.48 16.60
N ARG A 70 3.39 -1.48 17.24
CA ARG A 70 3.29 -2.88 16.84
C ARG A 70 1.85 -3.40 16.97
N ARG A 71 1.16 -3.07 18.07
CA ARG A 71 -0.23 -3.49 18.31
C ARG A 71 -1.16 -2.92 17.24
N ASP A 72 -0.96 -1.66 16.88
CA ASP A 72 -1.74 -1.02 15.82
C ASP A 72 -1.45 -1.67 14.47
N ALA A 73 -0.17 -1.92 14.16
CA ALA A 73 0.23 -2.62 12.95
C ALA A 73 -0.32 -4.06 12.88
N GLU A 74 -0.45 -4.76 14.01
CA GLU A 74 -1.06 -6.09 14.06
C GLU A 74 -2.53 -6.08 13.65
N SER A 75 -3.24 -4.96 13.77
CA SER A 75 -4.64 -4.83 13.32
C SER A 75 -4.76 -4.71 11.79
N ALA A 76 -3.68 -4.32 11.10
CA ALA A 76 -3.70 -4.05 9.67
C ALA A 76 -4.15 -5.26 8.83
N ALA A 77 -4.87 -4.97 7.76
CA ALA A 77 -5.35 -5.93 6.77
C ALA A 77 -4.88 -5.51 5.37
N ALA A 78 -5.18 -6.32 4.35
CA ALA A 78 -4.80 -6.01 2.96
C ALA A 78 -5.24 -4.61 2.51
N HIS A 79 -6.34 -4.08 3.04
CA HIS A 79 -6.81 -2.72 2.76
C HIS A 79 -5.80 -1.63 3.18
N TRP A 80 -4.99 -1.86 4.22
CA TRP A 80 -3.93 -0.91 4.60
C TRP A 80 -2.84 -0.82 3.54
N LEU A 81 -2.52 -1.90 2.83
CA LEU A 81 -1.56 -1.84 1.71
C LEU A 81 -2.08 -0.91 0.61
N ARG A 82 -3.38 -0.94 0.33
CA ARG A 82 -4.02 -0.03 -0.63
C ARG A 82 -3.94 1.42 -0.17
N HIS A 83 -4.17 1.68 1.12
CA HIS A 83 -3.97 3.02 1.70
C HIS A 83 -2.52 3.47 1.59
N THR A 84 -1.55 2.64 2.00
CA THR A 84 -0.13 2.96 1.88
C THR A 84 0.25 3.22 0.43
N HIS A 85 -0.21 2.40 -0.52
CA HIS A 85 0.04 2.60 -1.94
C HIS A 85 -0.49 3.96 -2.42
N ALA A 86 -1.74 4.29 -2.09
CA ALA A 86 -2.36 5.56 -2.48
C ALA A 86 -1.65 6.77 -1.86
N THR A 87 -1.40 6.77 -0.55
CA THR A 87 -0.67 7.85 0.12
C THR A 87 0.73 8.04 -0.48
N ARG A 88 1.47 6.95 -0.72
CA ARG A 88 2.81 7.02 -1.32
C ARG A 88 2.78 7.53 -2.77
N ALA A 89 1.76 7.19 -3.54
CA ALA A 89 1.59 7.71 -4.90
C ALA A 89 1.37 9.23 -4.89
N VAL A 90 0.50 9.71 -4.00
CA VAL A 90 0.25 11.15 -3.81
C VAL A 90 1.53 11.87 -3.35
N GLU A 91 2.24 11.32 -2.36
CA GLU A 91 3.53 11.87 -1.89
C GLU A 91 4.57 12.00 -3.01
N ARG A 92 4.55 11.08 -3.98
CA ARG A 92 5.44 11.08 -5.16
C ARG A 92 4.91 11.89 -6.34
N GLY A 93 3.80 12.60 -6.17
CA GLY A 93 3.26 13.52 -7.18
C GLY A 93 2.43 12.86 -8.27
N VAL A 94 1.92 11.64 -8.05
CA VAL A 94 0.96 11.04 -8.99
C VAL A 94 -0.33 11.87 -9.02
N GLY A 95 -0.82 12.18 -10.23
CA GLY A 95 -2.05 12.93 -10.45
C GLY A 95 -3.30 12.23 -9.89
N ALA A 96 -4.29 13.01 -9.47
CA ALA A 96 -5.50 12.49 -8.81
C ALA A 96 -6.35 11.61 -9.75
N ASP A 97 -6.42 11.98 -11.03
CA ASP A 97 -7.06 11.24 -12.11
C ASP A 97 -6.40 9.87 -12.32
N VAL A 98 -5.07 9.84 -12.43
CA VAL A 98 -4.29 8.60 -12.60
C VAL A 98 -4.46 7.69 -11.40
N LEU A 99 -4.36 8.23 -10.19
CA LEU A 99 -4.51 7.45 -8.97
C LEU A 99 -5.94 6.91 -8.82
N GLN A 100 -6.96 7.71 -9.13
CA GLN A 100 -8.35 7.27 -9.10
C GLN A 100 -8.61 6.12 -10.07
N ALA A 101 -8.11 6.24 -11.30
CA ALA A 101 -8.24 5.18 -12.32
C ALA A 101 -7.53 3.89 -11.90
N ASN A 102 -6.31 3.98 -11.36
CA ASN A 102 -5.55 2.81 -10.89
C ASN A 102 -6.19 2.13 -9.67
N LEU A 103 -6.82 2.91 -8.79
CA LEU A 103 -7.57 2.36 -7.66
C LEU A 103 -8.92 1.78 -8.14
N GLY A 104 -9.49 2.25 -9.26
CA GLY A 104 -10.82 1.84 -9.69
C GLY A 104 -11.93 2.43 -8.81
N HIS A 105 -11.70 3.62 -8.25
CA HIS A 105 -12.71 4.32 -7.47
C HIS A 105 -13.71 5.02 -8.39
N ALA A 106 -14.99 4.65 -8.27
CA ALA A 106 -16.08 5.32 -8.99
C ALA A 106 -16.32 6.75 -8.50
N ASP A 107 -16.11 7.02 -7.20
CA ASP A 107 -16.26 8.37 -6.62
C ASP A 107 -14.89 9.04 -6.42
N PRO A 108 -14.61 10.18 -7.10
CA PRO A 108 -13.39 10.96 -6.91
C PRO A 108 -13.12 11.37 -5.45
N ARG A 109 -14.15 11.51 -4.62
CA ARG A 109 -14.04 11.91 -3.20
C ARG A 109 -13.17 10.96 -2.38
N THR A 110 -13.21 9.66 -2.70
CA THR A 110 -12.41 8.65 -2.00
C THR A 110 -10.91 8.78 -2.29
N THR A 111 -10.54 9.32 -3.46
CA THR A 111 -9.16 9.64 -3.82
C THR A 111 -8.73 11.01 -3.29
N ALA A 112 -9.65 11.99 -3.29
CA ALA A 112 -9.40 13.35 -2.78
C ALA A 112 -8.96 13.38 -1.31
N ALA A 113 -9.40 12.43 -0.48
CA ALA A 113 -8.95 12.30 0.90
C ALA A 113 -7.42 12.20 1.02
N TYR A 114 -6.74 11.46 0.14
CA TYR A 114 -5.28 11.33 0.17
C TYR A 114 -4.56 12.64 -0.19
N PHE A 115 -5.13 13.43 -1.09
CA PHE A 115 -4.58 14.73 -1.47
C PHE A 115 -4.76 15.78 -0.37
N LYS A 116 -5.90 15.76 0.32
CA LYS A 116 -6.12 16.65 1.48
C LYS A 116 -5.07 16.42 2.56
N THR A 117 -4.81 15.16 2.92
CA THR A 117 -3.74 14.83 3.89
C THR A 117 -2.37 15.31 3.45
N GLN A 118 -2.05 15.25 2.15
CA GLN A 118 -0.79 15.78 1.62
C GLN A 118 -0.73 17.31 1.70
N LEU A 119 -1.83 18.00 1.39
CA LEU A 119 -1.94 19.46 1.50
C LEU A 119 -1.76 19.92 2.95
N ASP A 120 -2.44 19.27 3.90
CA ASP A 120 -2.31 19.57 5.33
C ASP A 120 -0.85 19.39 5.79
N ARG A 121 -0.18 18.32 5.33
CA ARG A 121 1.25 18.08 5.62
C ARG A 121 2.15 19.15 5.00
N ARG A 122 1.92 19.55 3.74
CA ARG A 122 2.69 20.60 3.07
C ARG A 122 2.52 21.95 3.79
N ALA A 123 1.29 22.28 4.18
CA ALA A 123 1.00 23.48 4.95
C ALA A 123 1.74 23.48 6.30
N ALA A 124 1.71 22.37 7.04
CA ALA A 124 2.43 22.25 8.31
C ALA A 124 3.95 22.38 8.16
N GLU A 125 4.55 21.84 7.10
CA GLU A 125 5.99 22.01 6.85
C GLU A 125 6.35 23.45 6.49
N MET A 126 5.53 24.12 5.68
CA MET A 126 5.72 25.54 5.37
C MET A 126 5.60 26.39 6.63
N GLU A 127 4.62 26.11 7.50
CA GLU A 127 4.47 26.75 8.80
C GLU A 127 5.68 26.50 9.70
N ARG A 128 6.22 25.28 9.74
CA ARG A 128 7.41 24.96 10.54
C ARG A 128 8.65 25.74 10.08
N VAL A 129 8.79 26.00 8.78
CA VAL A 129 9.96 26.69 8.21
C VAL A 129 9.79 28.20 8.21
N TYR A 130 8.57 28.71 7.98
CA TYR A 130 8.29 30.12 7.72
C TYR A 130 7.29 30.77 8.69
N GLY A 131 6.61 29.99 9.53
CA GLY A 131 5.54 30.41 10.46
C GLY A 131 6.02 31.14 11.72
N GLU A 132 7.04 31.99 11.57
CA GLU A 132 7.57 32.92 12.57
C GLU A 132 8.44 32.35 13.72
N SER A 133 9.72 32.70 13.66
CA SER A 133 10.44 33.21 14.83
C SER A 133 10.20 34.72 14.91
N SER A 134 9.08 35.16 15.47
CA SER A 134 8.85 36.57 15.82
C SER A 134 9.60 36.87 17.13
N PRO A 135 10.65 37.72 17.14
CA PRO A 135 11.21 38.20 18.39
C PRO A 135 10.22 39.20 18.97
N SER A 136 9.62 38.86 20.12
CA SER A 136 8.86 39.80 20.95
C SER A 136 9.81 40.82 21.58
N GLY A 137 10.31 41.74 20.75
CA GLY A 137 11.11 42.87 21.16
C GLY A 137 10.36 44.16 20.89
N ARG A 138 9.63 44.64 21.90
CA ARG A 138 9.49 46.08 22.20
C ARG A 138 8.89 46.26 23.60
N ALA A 139 9.79 46.31 24.57
CA ALA A 139 9.63 47.22 25.69
C ALA A 139 9.94 48.63 25.19
N ARG A 140 8.95 49.52 25.27
CA ARG A 140 9.08 50.93 25.68
C ARG A 140 7.71 51.60 25.66
#